data_AF-A0A354XIC2-F1
#
_entry.id   AF-A0A354XIC2-F1
#
_cell.length_a   1.000
_cell.length_b   1.000
_cell.length_c   1.000
_cell.angle_alpha   90.00
_cell.angle_beta   90.00
_cell.angle_gamma   90.00
#
_symmetry.space_group_name_H-M   'P 1'
#
loop_
_entity.id
_entity.type
_entity.pdbx_description
1 polymer ?
#
loop_
_entity_poly.entity_id
_entity_poly.type
_entity_poly.pdbx_seq_one_letter_code
_entity_poly.pdbx_strand_id
1 'polypeptide(L)' 'VLPGETVFKLYDTYGFPFDLTADVCREREVTLDEAGFQRELEAQRERARAASQFGADYTASIELDGETQFTGYERLED' A
#
# COMPACT_ATOMS: atom_id res chain seq x y z
N VAL A 1 13.15 22.08 -8.96
CA VAL A 1 12.58 20.79 -9.42
C VAL A 1 11.84 20.18 -8.25
N LEU A 2 10.56 19.84 -8.40
CA LEU A 2 9.77 19.16 -7.38
C LEU A 2 10.20 17.68 -7.34
N PRO A 3 10.62 17.15 -6.18
CA PRO A 3 11.14 15.79 -6.08
C PRO A 3 10.04 14.76 -6.36
N GLY A 4 10.41 13.69 -7.05
CA GLY A 4 9.50 12.62 -7.46
C GLY A 4 8.76 11.96 -6.30
N GLU A 5 9.36 11.90 -5.11
CA GLU A 5 8.74 11.39 -3.88
C GLU A 5 7.51 12.22 -3.45
N THR A 6 7.58 13.56 -3.59
CA THR A 6 6.45 14.44 -3.25
C THR A 6 5.31 14.29 -4.25
N VAL A 7 5.65 14.16 -5.54
CA VAL A 7 4.69 13.88 -6.62
C VAL A 7 4.04 12.52 -6.42
N PHE A 8 4.84 11.54 -6.05
CA PHE A 8 4.38 10.19 -5.75
C PHE A 8 3.40 10.19 -4.59
N LYS A 9 3.67 10.94 -3.52
CA LYS A 9 2.74 11.08 -2.39
C LYS A 9 1.42 11.76 -2.78
N LEU A 10 1.47 12.79 -3.63
CA LEU A 10 0.28 13.45 -4.19
C LEU A 10 -0.58 12.45 -5.00
N TYR A 11 0.08 11.59 -5.78
CA TYR A 11 -0.57 10.56 -6.57
C TYR A 11 -1.15 9.43 -5.71
N ASP A 12 -0.35 8.82 -4.85
CA ASP A 12 -0.68 7.61 -4.08
C ASP A 12 -1.59 7.91 -2.87
N THR A 13 -1.25 8.92 -2.06
CA THR A 13 -1.98 9.21 -0.82
C THR A 13 -3.19 10.10 -1.07
N TYR A 14 -3.06 11.09 -1.94
CA TYR A 14 -4.09 12.10 -2.17
C TYR A 14 -4.90 11.87 -3.45
N GLY A 15 -4.51 10.91 -4.29
CA GLY A 15 -5.23 10.57 -5.53
C GLY A 15 -5.16 11.66 -6.60
N PHE A 16 -4.20 12.59 -6.52
CA PHE A 16 -4.04 13.64 -7.51
C PHE A 16 -3.43 13.08 -8.79
N PRO A 17 -4.04 13.30 -9.96
CA PRO A 17 -3.45 12.85 -11.21
C PRO A 17 -2.13 13.58 -11.47
N PHE A 18 -1.19 12.85 -12.07
CA PHE A 18 0.13 13.37 -12.44
C PHE A 18 0.00 14.63 -13.30
N ASP A 19 -0.94 14.64 -14.26
CA ASP A 19 -1.27 15.80 -15.09
C ASP A 19 -1.61 17.06 -14.29
N LEU A 20 -2.42 16.95 -13.23
CA LEU A 20 -2.80 18.12 -12.44
C LEU A 20 -1.63 18.64 -11.60
N THR A 21 -0.78 17.73 -11.12
CA THR A 21 0.46 18.10 -10.41
C THR A 21 1.44 18.79 -11.38
N ALA A 22 1.49 18.33 -12.64
CA ALA A 22 2.28 18.94 -13.70
C ALA A 22 1.78 20.32 -14.12
N ASP A 23 0.47 20.50 -14.20
CA ASP A 23 -0.14 21.79 -14.54
C ASP A 23 0.15 22.84 -13.47
N VAL A 24 -0.02 22.48 -12.19
CA VAL A 24 0.31 23.36 -11.04
C VAL A 24 1.81 23.67 -10.97
N CYS A 25 2.67 22.69 -11.24
CA CYS A 25 4.12 22.92 -11.28
C CYS A 25 4.50 23.85 -12.43
N ARG A 26 3.90 23.69 -13.61
CA ARG A 26 4.11 24.54 -14.78
C ARG A 26 3.67 25.98 -14.53
N GLU A 27 2.53 26.19 -13.87
CA GLU A 27 2.04 27.52 -13.50
C GLU A 27 2.99 28.26 -12.55
N ARG A 28 3.75 27.50 -11.74
CA ARG A 28 4.72 28.05 -10.77
C ARG A 28 6.17 28.03 -11.27
N GLU A 29 6.40 27.76 -12.56
CA GLU A 29 7.75 27.63 -13.15
C GLU A 29 8.62 26.57 -12.45
N VAL A 30 8.00 25.55 -11.85
CA VAL A 30 8.66 24.43 -11.19
C VAL A 30 8.69 23.24 -12.13
N THR A 31 9.88 22.68 -12.37
CA THR A 31 10.03 21.42 -13.12
C THR A 31 9.74 20.22 -12.23
N LEU A 32 9.10 19.17 -12.74
CA LEU A 32 8.91 17.90 -12.03
C LEU A 32 10.10 16.97 -12.23
N ASP A 33 10.42 16.17 -11.22
CA ASP A 33 11.34 15.05 -11.35
C ASP A 33 10.57 13.76 -11.72
N GLU A 34 10.30 13.61 -13.02
CA GLU A 34 9.65 12.43 -13.61
C GLU A 34 10.45 11.13 -13.37
N ALA A 35 11.78 11.22 -13.40
CA ALA A 35 12.65 10.07 -13.19
C ALA A 35 12.58 9.57 -11.74
N GLY A 36 12.55 10.49 -10.77
CA GLY A 36 12.31 10.15 -9.36
C GLY A 36 10.93 9.54 -9.13
N PHE A 37 9.90 10.06 -9.80
CA PHE A 37 8.53 9.53 -9.70
C PHE A 37 8.44 8.09 -10.25
N GLN A 38 9.01 7.82 -11.43
CA GLN A 38 9.02 6.46 -11.98
C GLN A 38 9.74 5.46 -11.06
N ARG A 39 10.86 5.86 -10.46
CA ARG A 39 11.61 5.01 -9.52
C ARG A 39 10.78 4.62 -8.29
N GLU A 40 10.08 5.59 -7.70
CA GLU A 40 9.19 5.33 -6.56
C GLU A 40 8.01 4.42 -6.94
N LEU A 41 7.46 4.63 -8.14
CA LEU A 41 6.36 3.81 -8.68
C LEU A 41 6.79 2.35 -8.91
N GLU A 42 8.00 2.15 -9.42
CA GLU A 42 8.58 0.81 -9.62
C GLU A 42 8.90 0.13 -8.28
N ALA A 43 9.47 0.87 -7.32
CA ALA A 43 9.75 0.38 -5.97
C ALA A 43 8.45 0.00 -5.22
N GLN A 44 7.38 0.80 -5.33
CA GLN A 44 6.07 0.46 -4.77
C GLN A 44 5.52 -0.81 -5.41
N ARG A 45 5.61 -0.95 -6.73
CA ARG A 45 5.17 -2.15 -7.44
C ARG A 45 5.93 -3.40 -6.99
N GLU A 46 7.22 -3.29 -6.76
CA GLU A 46 8.03 -4.38 -6.22
C GLU A 46 7.64 -4.74 -4.78
N ARG A 47 7.46 -3.74 -3.90
CA ARG A 47 6.95 -3.96 -2.53
C ARG A 47 5.58 -4.62 -2.53
N ALA A 48 4.66 -4.20 -3.41
CA ALA A 48 3.33 -4.79 -3.53
C ALA A 48 3.39 -6.25 -3.98
N ARG A 49 4.30 -6.60 -4.90
CA ARG A 49 4.55 -7.99 -5.31
C ARG A 49 5.13 -8.83 -4.17
N ALA A 50 6.13 -8.30 -3.45
CA ALA A 50 6.74 -8.98 -2.31
C ALA A 50 5.73 -9.22 -1.17
N ALA A 51 4.90 -8.22 -0.86
CA ALA A 51 3.82 -8.35 0.13
C ALA A 51 2.76 -9.38 -0.29
N SER A 52 2.41 -9.42 -1.57
CA SER A 52 1.49 -10.42 -2.13
C SER A 52 2.05 -11.84 -2.05
N GLN A 53 3.36 -12.01 -2.21
CA GLN A 53 4.03 -13.30 -2.11
C GLN A 53 4.08 -13.81 -0.66
N PHE A 54 4.22 -12.90 0.32
CA PHE A 54 4.27 -13.24 1.74
C PHE A 54 2.91 -13.62 2.34
N GLY A 55 1.80 -13.16 1.74
CA GLY A 55 0.44 -13.49 2.19
C GLY A 55 0.01 -14.95 1.93
N ALA A 56 0.71 -15.69 1.06
CA ALA A 56 0.38 -17.07 0.74
C ALA A 56 0.87 -18.09 1.80
N ASP A 57 1.98 -17.80 2.49
CA ASP A 57 2.62 -18.77 3.40
C ASP A 57 1.98 -18.81 4.80
N TYR A 58 1.35 -17.72 5.25
CA TYR A 58 0.82 -17.65 6.61
C TYR A 58 -0.43 -18.53 6.84
N THR A 59 -1.16 -18.88 5.78
CA THR A 59 -2.31 -19.79 5.86
C THR A 59 -1.88 -21.26 5.97
N ALA A 60 -0.65 -21.60 5.55
CA ALA A 60 -0.17 -22.97 5.51
C ALA A 60 0.36 -23.48 6.87
N SER A 61 0.62 -22.59 7.83
CA SER A 61 1.27 -22.95 9.11
C SER A 61 0.38 -22.80 10.34
N ILE A 62 -0.89 -22.42 10.18
CA ILE A 62 -1.84 -22.38 11.29
C ILE A 62 -2.48 -23.76 11.41
N GLU A 63 -1.70 -24.73 11.90
CA GLU A 63 -2.25 -25.96 12.46
C GLU A 63 -2.84 -25.59 13.83
N LEU A 64 -4.12 -25.21 13.86
CA LEU A 64 -4.89 -25.09 15.09
C LEU A 64 -5.10 -26.51 15.66
N ASP A 65 -4.10 -27.04 16.35
CA ASP A 65 -4.25 -28.23 17.19
C ASP A 65 -4.99 -27.80 18.46
N GLY A 66 -6.31 -27.74 18.35
CA GLY A 66 -7.20 -27.30 19.42
C GLY A 66 -8.65 -27.49 19.02
N GLU A 67 -9.24 -28.59 19.46
CA GLU A 67 -10.70 -28.76 19.43
C GLU A 67 -11.31 -27.67 20.33
N THR A 68 -11.92 -26.65 19.72
CA THR A 68 -12.74 -25.70 20.49
C THR A 68 -14.09 -26.33 20.74
N GLN A 69 -14.30 -26.83 21.96
CA GLN A 69 -15.60 -27.33 22.39
C GLN A 69 -16.55 -26.15 22.64
N PHE A 70 -17.67 -26.11 21.91
CA PHE A 70 -18.71 -25.09 22.11
C PHE A 70 -19.53 -25.42 23.37
N THR A 71 -19.37 -24.61 24.43
CA THR A 71 -20.07 -24.80 25.72
C THR A 71 -21.36 -23.98 25.84
N GLY A 72 -21.81 -23.32 24.77
CA GLY A 72 -22.88 -22.31 24.82
C GLY A 72 -24.29 -22.81 25.15
N TYR A 73 -24.51 -24.13 25.26
CA TYR A 73 -25.77 -24.71 25.74
C TYR A 73 -25.65 -25.38 27.12
N GLU A 74 -24.44 -25.50 27.67
CA GLU A 74 -24.20 -26.17 28.96
C GLU A 74 -24.12 -25.21 30.15
N ARG A 75 -23.91 -23.90 29.91
CA ARG A 75 -23.93 -22.86 30.96
C ARG A 75 -24.77 -21.67 30.51
N LEU A 76 -25.79 -21.33 31.32
CA LEU A 76 -26.56 -20.09 31.15
C LEU A 76 -25.90 -18.88 31.84
N GLU A 77 -24.88 -19.09 32.69
CA GLU A 77 -24.14 -18.05 33.43
C GLU A 77 -22.69 -18.52 33.67
N ASP A 78 -21.77 -17.56 33.79
CA ASP A 78 -20.28 -17.64 33.75
C ASP A 78 -19.64 -18.81 34.54
#